data_AF-A0AAV5VF32-F1
#
_entry.id   AF-A0AAV5VF32-F1
#
_cell.length_a   1.000
_cell.length_b   1.000
_cell.length_c   1.000
_cell.angle_alpha   90.00
_cell.angle_beta   90.00
_cell.angle_gamma   90.00
#
_symmetry.space_group_name_H-M   'P 1'
#
loop_
_entity.id
_entity.type
_entity.pdbx_description
1 polymer ?
#
loop_
_entity_poly.entity_id
_entity_poly.type
_entity_poly.pdbx_seq_one_letter_code
_entity_poly.pdbx_strand_id
1 'polypeptide(L)'
;LQCEGRGGQPPVSLAEFTLKGHGDQDYYDVSMVDAYNLPVLIDVVEGTYRTKGGPYDCMRAGGCFNDLNANSICPSEIRVVKNGRTVGCKSACLAFNTDQYCCRGAHSTPQTCRSSDWPRNYSAIFKDACPKAYSYAYDDQTSTFFCRGINSPSPTYRV
;
A
#
# COMPACT_ATOMS: atom_id res chain seq x y z
N LEU A 1 -1.35 21.37 13.70
CA LEU A 1 -1.91 20.19 14.41
C LEU A 1 -0.91 19.05 14.29
N GLN A 2 -0.64 18.30 15.35
CA GLN A 2 0.30 17.15 15.36
C GLN A 2 -0.43 15.89 15.83
N CYS A 3 -0.08 14.71 15.30
CA CYS A 3 -0.76 13.44 15.62
C CYS A 3 -0.25 12.75 16.89
N GLU A 4 0.86 13.22 17.49
CA GLU A 4 1.40 12.71 18.76
C GLU A 4 1.62 11.19 18.79
N GLY A 5 2.10 10.62 17.68
CA GLY A 5 2.35 9.18 17.56
C GLY A 5 1.09 8.33 17.35
N ARG A 6 -0.11 8.92 17.29
CA ARG A 6 -1.32 8.19 16.91
C ARG A 6 -1.31 7.89 15.41
N GLY A 7 -1.69 6.67 15.06
CA GLY A 7 -1.94 6.27 13.68
C GLY A 7 -3.20 6.93 13.11
N GLY A 8 -3.31 6.91 11.78
CA GLY A 8 -4.54 7.30 11.09
C GLY A 8 -5.67 6.31 11.37
N GLN A 9 -6.90 6.79 11.50
CA GLN A 9 -8.07 5.91 11.63
C GLN A 9 -8.44 5.36 10.24
N PRO A 10 -8.47 4.03 10.03
CA PRO A 10 -8.83 3.47 8.74
C PRO A 10 -10.28 3.77 8.30
N PRO A 11 -10.58 3.85 6.98
CA PRO A 11 -9.67 3.57 5.87
C PRO A 11 -8.63 4.68 5.66
N VAL A 12 -7.36 4.30 5.50
CA VAL A 12 -6.25 5.23 5.35
C VAL A 12 -5.18 4.63 4.43
N SER A 13 -4.83 5.36 3.37
CA SER A 13 -3.69 5.02 2.52
C SER A 13 -2.40 5.29 3.29
N LEU A 14 -1.46 4.35 3.30
CA LEU A 14 -0.19 4.46 4.04
C LEU A 14 0.99 4.66 3.10
N ALA A 15 1.94 5.48 3.52
CA ALA A 15 3.30 5.54 2.97
C ALA A 15 4.23 4.98 4.04
N GLU A 16 4.85 3.85 3.77
CA GLU A 16 5.63 3.09 4.74
C GLU A 16 7.12 3.16 4.37
N PHE A 17 7.97 3.30 5.39
CA PHE A 17 9.41 3.40 5.23
C PHE A 17 10.12 2.58 6.30
N THR A 18 11.05 1.74 5.88
CA THR A 18 12.09 1.16 6.72
C THR A 18 13.43 1.74 6.28
N LEU A 19 13.92 2.73 7.02
CA LEU A 19 15.20 3.38 6.72
C LEU A 19 16.36 2.54 7.25
N LYS A 20 17.45 2.44 6.47
CA LYS A 20 18.64 1.65 6.82
C LYS A 20 18.31 0.20 7.22
N GLY A 21 17.44 -0.44 6.44
CA GLY A 21 17.11 -1.84 6.56
C GLY A 21 18.26 -2.76 6.14
N HIS A 22 17.91 -3.96 5.66
CA HIS A 22 18.89 -4.96 5.26
C HIS A 22 19.89 -4.42 4.21
N GLY A 23 21.19 -4.55 4.48
CA GLY A 23 22.25 -4.11 3.57
C GLY A 23 22.33 -2.58 3.39
N ASP A 24 21.97 -1.82 4.43
CA ASP A 24 21.95 -0.35 4.46
C ASP A 24 21.09 0.24 3.33
N GLN A 25 19.99 -0.43 3.00
CA GLN A 25 19.01 0.03 2.03
C GLN A 25 17.79 0.58 2.76
N ASP A 26 17.22 1.64 2.22
CA ASP A 26 15.87 2.02 2.59
C ASP A 26 14.89 1.13 1.81
N TYR A 27 13.87 0.63 2.49
CA TYR A 27 12.72 -0.05 1.90
C TYR A 27 11.51 0.85 2.09
N TYR A 28 10.66 0.93 1.07
CA TYR A 28 9.49 1.79 1.11
C TYR A 28 8.40 1.25 0.21
N ASP A 29 7.17 1.61 0.55
CA ASP A 29 6.00 1.19 -0.18
C ASP A 29 4.80 2.10 0.12
N VAL A 30 3.81 2.02 -0.75
CA VAL A 30 2.48 2.56 -0.48
C VAL A 30 1.55 1.39 -0.25
N SER A 31 0.75 1.47 0.81
CA SER A 31 -0.06 0.35 1.27
C SER A 31 -1.52 0.71 1.43
N MET A 32 -2.36 -0.17 0.90
CA MET A 32 -3.81 -0.16 1.03
C MET A 32 -4.30 -1.35 1.86
N VAL A 33 -3.43 -1.94 2.68
CA VAL A 33 -3.81 -2.97 3.67
C VAL A 33 -4.81 -2.38 4.67
N ASP A 34 -4.52 -1.17 5.16
CA ASP A 34 -5.42 -0.32 5.95
C ASP A 34 -6.37 0.53 5.07
N ALA A 35 -6.47 0.13 3.81
CA ALA A 35 -7.39 0.60 2.79
C ALA A 35 -7.09 1.98 2.20
N TYR A 36 -8.06 2.56 1.49
CA TYR A 36 -7.86 3.76 0.69
C TYR A 36 -8.76 4.90 1.14
N ASN A 37 -8.19 6.09 1.29
CA ASN A 37 -8.95 7.34 1.41
C ASN A 37 -8.50 8.40 0.39
N LEU A 38 -7.21 8.49 0.12
CA LEU A 38 -6.60 9.44 -0.80
C LEU A 38 -5.49 8.77 -1.62
N PRO A 39 -5.22 9.25 -2.85
CA PRO A 39 -4.08 8.78 -3.62
C PRO A 39 -2.78 9.21 -2.95
N VAL A 40 -1.86 8.25 -2.81
CA VAL A 40 -0.51 8.47 -2.26
C VAL A 40 0.50 7.82 -3.20
N LEU A 41 1.65 8.48 -3.37
CA LEU A 41 2.81 7.94 -4.07
C LEU A 41 4.07 8.32 -3.30
N ILE A 42 5.14 7.57 -3.50
CA ILE A 42 6.47 7.91 -2.98
C ILE A 42 7.40 8.02 -4.18
N ASP A 43 7.91 9.22 -4.42
CA ASP A 43 8.96 9.48 -5.41
C ASP A 43 10.32 9.61 -4.73
N VAL A 44 11.35 9.11 -5.40
CA VAL A 44 12.75 9.28 -4.98
C VAL A 44 13.36 10.44 -5.75
N VAL A 45 13.93 11.41 -5.05
CA VAL A 45 14.48 12.62 -5.67
C VAL A 45 15.76 12.28 -6.44
N GLU A 46 15.79 12.62 -7.73
CA GLU A 46 16.95 12.42 -8.59
C GLU A 46 18.22 13.08 -8.01
N GLY A 47 19.35 12.42 -8.22
CA GLY A 47 20.64 12.86 -7.68
C GLY A 47 20.85 12.56 -6.19
N THR A 48 19.89 11.97 -5.49
CA THR A 48 20.02 11.61 -4.07
C THR A 48 20.23 10.11 -3.81
N TYR A 49 20.25 9.30 -4.88
CA TYR A 49 20.39 7.86 -4.78
C TYR A 49 21.38 7.27 -5.78
N ARG A 50 21.80 6.03 -5.50
CA ARG A 50 22.53 5.16 -6.42
C ARG A 50 21.65 3.96 -6.77
N THR A 51 21.59 3.62 -8.05
CA THR A 51 20.78 2.51 -8.57
C THR A 51 21.67 1.49 -9.29
N LYS A 52 21.34 0.21 -9.16
CA LYS A 52 21.84 -0.91 -9.97
C LYS A 52 20.89 -1.27 -11.10
N GLY A 53 19.75 -0.56 -11.20
CA GLY A 53 18.67 -0.84 -12.14
C GLY A 53 17.78 -1.99 -11.66
N GLY A 54 16.57 -2.03 -12.22
CA GLY A 54 15.56 -3.03 -11.89
C GLY A 54 14.18 -2.40 -11.67
N PRO A 55 13.11 -3.20 -11.66
CA PRO A 55 11.75 -2.68 -11.58
C PRO A 55 11.39 -2.03 -10.23
N TYR A 56 12.17 -2.30 -9.18
CA TYR A 56 11.91 -1.84 -7.80
C TYR A 56 13.06 -1.03 -7.19
N ASP A 57 14.17 -0.87 -7.91
CA ASP A 57 15.37 -0.18 -7.41
C ASP A 57 15.28 1.32 -7.64
N CYS A 58 15.02 2.07 -6.57
CA CYS A 58 14.81 3.51 -6.55
C CYS A 58 13.67 3.99 -7.46
N MET A 59 12.63 3.15 -7.58
CA MET A 59 11.45 3.44 -8.40
C MET A 59 10.31 4.03 -7.56
N ARG A 60 9.40 4.76 -8.21
CA ARG A 60 8.17 5.26 -7.58
C ARG A 60 7.36 4.11 -6.98
N ALA A 61 6.99 4.23 -5.71
CA ALA A 61 6.00 3.37 -5.07
C ALA A 61 4.60 4.02 -5.10
N GLY A 62 3.56 3.20 -5.13
CA GLY A 62 2.17 3.66 -5.19
C GLY A 62 1.83 4.43 -6.46
N GLY A 63 0.92 5.38 -6.30
CA GLY A 63 0.21 5.98 -7.42
C GLY A 63 -0.91 5.07 -7.93
N CYS A 64 -2.06 5.68 -8.21
CA CYS A 64 -3.24 4.99 -8.72
C CYS A 64 -3.61 5.55 -10.09
N PHE A 65 -3.85 4.66 -11.05
CA PHE A 65 -4.37 5.04 -12.37
C PHE A 65 -5.84 5.46 -12.31
N ASN A 66 -6.57 4.92 -11.33
CA ASN A 66 -7.97 5.22 -11.12
C ASN A 66 -8.21 5.60 -9.66
N ASP A 67 -9.15 6.52 -9.42
CA ASP A 67 -9.55 6.86 -8.06
C ASP A 67 -10.37 5.72 -7.44
N LEU A 68 -9.80 5.08 -6.41
CA LEU A 68 -10.47 4.01 -5.68
C LEU A 68 -11.75 4.48 -4.98
N ASN A 69 -11.96 5.78 -4.76
CA ASN A 69 -13.23 6.30 -4.23
C ASN A 69 -14.35 6.37 -5.30
N ALA A 70 -14.06 6.11 -6.58
CA ALA A 70 -15.08 6.11 -7.61
C ALA A 70 -16.15 5.04 -7.33
N ASN A 71 -17.43 5.41 -7.47
CA ASN A 71 -18.56 4.51 -7.21
C ASN A 71 -18.60 3.28 -8.15
N SER A 72 -17.95 3.35 -9.30
CA SER A 72 -17.78 2.24 -10.22
C SER A 72 -16.66 1.27 -9.83
N ILE A 73 -15.76 1.68 -8.92
CA ILE A 73 -14.57 0.93 -8.53
C ILE A 73 -14.73 0.36 -7.12
N CYS A 74 -15.04 1.20 -6.13
CA CYS A 74 -15.25 0.70 -4.76
C CYS A 74 -16.61 0.01 -4.62
N PRO A 75 -16.68 -1.31 -4.38
CA PRO A 75 -17.95 -2.01 -4.15
C PRO A 75 -18.74 -1.41 -2.99
N SER A 76 -20.07 -1.38 -3.11
CA SER A 76 -20.92 -0.70 -2.12
C SER A 76 -20.79 -1.27 -0.71
N GLU A 77 -20.52 -2.58 -0.58
CA GLU A 77 -20.39 -3.25 0.71
C GLU A 77 -19.12 -2.89 1.50
N ILE A 78 -18.10 -2.33 0.83
CA ILE A 78 -16.85 -1.88 1.47
C ILE A 78 -16.62 -0.36 1.37
N ARG A 79 -17.61 0.36 0.85
CA ARG A 79 -17.55 1.81 0.63
C ARG A 79 -17.85 2.60 1.89
N VAL A 80 -17.10 3.68 2.12
CA VAL A 80 -17.39 4.67 3.16
C VAL A 80 -17.97 5.92 2.51
N VAL A 81 -19.22 6.23 2.84
CA VAL A 81 -19.95 7.39 2.30
C VAL A 81 -20.14 8.44 3.38
N LYS A 82 -19.80 9.70 3.07
CA LYS A 82 -20.09 10.86 3.91
C LYS A 82 -20.69 11.96 3.05
N ASN A 83 -21.83 12.51 3.48
CA ASN A 83 -22.55 13.57 2.76
C ASN A 83 -22.82 13.21 1.28
N GLY A 84 -23.21 11.95 1.01
CA GLY A 84 -23.49 11.45 -0.34
C GLY A 84 -22.27 11.22 -1.24
N ARG A 85 -21.04 11.39 -0.72
CA ARG A 85 -19.79 11.16 -1.46
C ARG A 85 -19.00 10.01 -0.85
N THR A 86 -18.39 9.19 -1.68
CA THR A 86 -17.40 8.21 -1.23
C THR A 86 -16.15 8.93 -0.77
N VAL A 87 -15.75 8.68 0.47
CA VAL A 87 -14.57 9.28 1.12
C VAL A 87 -13.51 8.25 1.49
N GLY A 88 -13.79 6.98 1.26
CA GLY A 88 -12.85 5.89 1.43
C GLY A 88 -13.42 4.58 0.91
N CYS A 89 -12.52 3.66 0.62
CA CYS A 89 -12.84 2.28 0.28
C CYS A 89 -12.10 1.39 1.27
N LYS A 90 -12.82 0.59 2.07
CA LYS A 90 -12.23 -0.34 3.05
C LYS A 90 -11.57 -1.52 2.33
N SER A 91 -10.51 -2.06 2.93
CA SER A 91 -9.95 -3.35 2.54
C SER A 91 -10.90 -4.46 2.99
N ALA A 92 -10.75 -5.66 2.42
CA ALA A 92 -11.59 -6.79 2.83
C ALA A 92 -11.41 -7.14 4.32
N CYS A 93 -10.18 -7.05 4.84
CA CYS A 93 -9.92 -7.26 6.25
C CYS A 93 -10.71 -6.27 7.13
N LEU A 94 -10.66 -4.97 6.82
CA LEU A 94 -11.40 -3.96 7.58
C LEU A 94 -12.92 -4.07 7.45
N ALA A 95 -13.42 -4.55 6.31
CA ALA A 95 -14.85 -4.70 6.09
C ALA A 95 -15.44 -5.95 6.77
N PHE A 96 -14.72 -7.07 6.73
CA PHE A 96 -15.27 -8.38 7.10
C PHE A 96 -14.59 -9.05 8.30
N ASN A 97 -13.37 -8.63 8.64
CA ASN A 97 -12.59 -9.11 9.79
C ASN A 97 -12.47 -10.64 9.91
N THR A 98 -12.44 -11.35 8.79
CA THR A 98 -12.23 -12.80 8.77
C THR A 98 -10.73 -13.12 8.72
N ASP A 99 -10.35 -14.28 9.24
CA ASP A 99 -8.95 -14.72 9.20
C ASP A 99 -8.42 -14.86 7.78
N GLN A 100 -9.27 -15.24 6.84
CA GLN A 100 -8.90 -15.35 5.43
C GLN A 100 -8.59 -13.97 4.81
N TYR A 101 -9.44 -12.96 5.03
CA TYR A 101 -9.21 -11.62 4.48
C TYR A 101 -8.10 -10.85 5.20
N CYS A 102 -7.87 -11.17 6.48
CA CYS A 102 -6.82 -10.56 7.30
C CYS A 102 -5.51 -11.35 7.33
N CYS A 103 -5.42 -12.48 6.60
CA CYS A 103 -4.27 -13.37 6.61
C CYS A 103 -3.81 -13.78 8.03
N ARG A 104 -4.73 -14.27 8.87
CA ARG A 104 -4.48 -14.71 10.25
C ARG A 104 -4.67 -16.23 10.39
N GLY A 105 -4.16 -16.79 11.48
CA GLY A 105 -4.37 -18.19 11.83
C GLY A 105 -3.90 -19.14 10.73
N ALA A 106 -4.81 -19.97 10.21
CA ALA A 106 -4.51 -20.89 9.10
C ALA A 106 -4.10 -20.19 7.79
N HIS A 107 -4.28 -18.87 7.69
CA HIS A 107 -3.91 -18.03 6.56
C HIS A 107 -2.69 -17.14 6.85
N SER A 108 -1.88 -17.42 7.87
CA SER A 108 -0.76 -16.55 8.28
C SER A 108 0.53 -16.70 7.45
N THR A 109 0.43 -17.20 6.22
CA THR A 109 1.56 -17.30 5.29
C THR A 109 1.13 -16.89 3.89
N PRO A 110 2.06 -16.40 3.03
CA PRO A 110 1.76 -16.08 1.64
C PRO A 110 1.13 -17.24 0.87
N GLN A 111 1.56 -18.48 1.15
CA GLN A 111 1.06 -19.69 0.50
C GLN A 111 -0.39 -20.02 0.90
N THR A 112 -0.78 -19.66 2.12
CA THR A 112 -2.10 -19.95 2.69
C THR A 112 -3.10 -18.79 2.59
N CYS A 113 -2.63 -17.58 2.28
CA CYS A 113 -3.47 -16.39 2.10
C CYS A 113 -3.28 -15.79 0.71
N ARG A 114 -3.65 -16.55 -0.32
CA ARG A 114 -3.70 -16.02 -1.68
C ARG A 114 -5.04 -15.31 -1.86
N SER A 115 -5.02 -14.03 -2.22
CA SER A 115 -6.26 -13.26 -2.41
C SER A 115 -7.18 -13.83 -3.50
N SER A 116 -6.62 -14.59 -4.45
CA SER A 116 -7.35 -15.36 -5.46
C SER A 116 -8.24 -16.46 -4.87
N ASP A 117 -7.95 -16.93 -3.66
CA ASP A 117 -8.67 -18.03 -3.01
C ASP A 117 -9.81 -17.52 -2.11
N TRP A 118 -9.97 -16.20 -2.00
CA TRP A 118 -11.02 -15.57 -1.20
C TRP A 118 -12.40 -15.67 -1.87
N PRO A 119 -13.51 -15.64 -1.10
CA PRO A 119 -14.87 -15.66 -1.66
C PRO A 119 -15.10 -14.55 -2.69
N ARG A 120 -14.51 -13.38 -2.46
CA ARG A 120 -14.36 -12.32 -3.47
C ARG A 120 -12.97 -11.72 -3.36
N ASN A 121 -12.27 -11.62 -4.49
CA ASN A 121 -10.94 -11.03 -4.54
C ASN A 121 -11.02 -9.49 -4.57
N TYR A 122 -11.27 -8.89 -3.40
CA TYR A 122 -11.27 -7.44 -3.27
C TYR A 122 -9.87 -6.84 -3.46
N SER A 123 -8.80 -7.55 -3.10
CA SER A 123 -7.41 -7.09 -3.29
C SER A 123 -7.10 -6.80 -4.76
N ALA A 124 -7.61 -7.60 -5.69
CA ALA A 124 -7.48 -7.33 -7.12
C ALA A 124 -8.03 -5.96 -7.54
N ILE A 125 -9.13 -5.48 -6.94
CA ILE A 125 -9.69 -4.15 -7.23
C ILE A 125 -8.68 -3.03 -6.89
N PHE A 126 -8.05 -3.15 -5.73
CA PHE A 126 -7.03 -2.21 -5.28
C PHE A 126 -5.78 -2.30 -6.15
N LYS A 127 -5.39 -3.53 -6.53
CA LYS A 127 -4.22 -3.77 -7.35
C LYS A 127 -4.38 -3.23 -8.76
N ASP A 128 -5.55 -3.42 -9.38
CA ASP A 128 -5.85 -2.92 -10.72
C ASP A 128 -5.85 -1.38 -10.75
N ALA A 129 -6.35 -0.74 -9.68
CA ALA A 129 -6.31 0.71 -9.57
C ALA A 129 -4.90 1.25 -9.28
N CYS A 130 -4.13 0.56 -8.43
CA CYS A 130 -2.81 1.00 -7.95
C CYS A 130 -1.78 -0.14 -8.03
N PRO A 131 -1.25 -0.50 -9.23
CA PRO A 131 -0.43 -1.71 -9.39
C PRO A 131 0.91 -1.71 -8.62
N LYS A 132 1.36 -0.53 -8.17
CA LYS A 132 2.61 -0.34 -7.42
C LYS A 132 2.38 -0.13 -5.92
N ALA A 133 1.18 -0.41 -5.43
CA ALA A 133 0.85 -0.38 -4.01
C ALA A 133 0.54 -1.79 -3.51
N TYR A 134 0.73 -2.03 -2.22
CA TYR A 134 0.23 -3.21 -1.54
C TYR A 134 -1.30 -3.17 -1.53
N SER A 135 -1.92 -4.23 -2.03
CA SER A 135 -3.37 -4.41 -2.02
C SER A 135 -3.87 -5.30 -0.87
N TYR A 136 -2.97 -6.08 -0.25
CA TYR A 136 -3.20 -6.92 0.92
C TYR A 136 -1.87 -7.33 1.58
N ALA A 137 -1.93 -8.02 2.73
CA ALA A 137 -0.79 -8.27 3.60
C ALA A 137 0.40 -9.03 2.98
N TYR A 138 0.19 -9.85 1.94
CA TYR A 138 1.28 -10.61 1.29
C TYR A 138 1.48 -10.22 -0.18
N ASP A 139 1.21 -8.96 -0.53
CA ASP A 139 1.44 -8.41 -1.87
C ASP A 139 2.89 -7.94 -2.10
N ASP A 140 3.87 -8.62 -1.48
CA ASP A 140 5.27 -8.15 -1.42
C ASP A 140 5.95 -8.09 -2.80
N GLN A 141 5.74 -9.12 -3.62
CA GLN A 141 6.53 -9.35 -4.85
C GLN A 141 6.47 -8.20 -5.86
N THR A 142 5.45 -7.35 -5.79
CA THR A 142 5.25 -6.24 -6.73
C THR A 142 5.12 -4.87 -6.07
N SER A 143 5.27 -4.81 -4.74
CA SER A 143 4.90 -3.62 -3.96
C SER A 143 5.99 -3.15 -3.01
N THR A 144 7.03 -3.95 -2.74
CA THR A 144 8.21 -3.49 -1.99
C THR A 144 9.22 -2.82 -2.92
N PHE A 145 9.55 -1.57 -2.63
CA PHE A 145 10.61 -0.85 -3.31
C PHE A 145 11.80 -0.68 -2.38
N PHE A 146 12.98 -0.54 -2.95
CA PHE A 146 14.19 -0.32 -2.19
C PHE A 146 15.08 0.71 -2.86
N CYS A 147 15.86 1.44 -2.08
CA CYS A 147 16.79 2.42 -2.63
C CYS A 147 17.99 2.64 -1.71
N ARG A 148 19.09 3.14 -2.27
CA ARG A 148 20.31 3.50 -1.52
C ARG A 148 20.68 4.94 -1.76
N GLY A 149 20.96 5.70 -0.71
CA GLY A 149 21.44 7.08 -0.83
C GLY A 149 22.76 7.19 -1.60
N ILE A 150 23.02 8.34 -2.22
CA ILE A 150 24.36 8.70 -2.72
C ILE A 150 24.98 9.73 -1.79
N ASN A 151 26.17 9.44 -1.27
CA ASN A 151 26.86 10.28 -0.28
C ASN A 151 26.07 10.57 1.02
N SER A 152 24.95 9.86 1.23
CA SER A 152 24.12 9.89 2.42
C SER A 152 23.64 8.46 2.74
N PRO A 153 23.20 8.20 3.99
CA PRO A 153 22.63 6.90 4.32
C PRO A 153 21.28 6.63 3.62
N SER A 154 20.48 7.67 3.40
CA SER A 154 19.14 7.58 2.82
C SER A 154 18.98 8.56 1.66
N PRO A 155 18.26 8.20 0.57
CA PRO A 155 17.80 9.14 -0.44
C PRO A 155 16.86 10.21 0.13
N THR A 156 16.59 11.24 -0.67
CA THR A 156 15.48 12.15 -0.38
C THR A 156 14.21 11.64 -1.06
N TYR A 157 13.09 11.68 -0.34
CA TYR A 157 11.80 11.22 -0.82
C TYR A 157 10.80 12.38 -0.92
N ARG A 158 9.84 12.27 -1.84
CA ARG A 158 8.63 13.10 -1.92
C ARG A 158 7.42 12.20 -1.79
N VAL A 159 6.52 12.55 -0.87
CA VAL A 159 5.24 11.88 -0.64
C VAL A 159 4.12 12.85 -0.95
#